data_AF-A0A1G7PSK1-F1
#
_entry.id   AF-A0A1G7PSK1-F1
#
_cell.length_a   1.000
_cell.length_b   1.000
_cell.length_c   1.000
_cell.angle_alpha   90.00
_cell.angle_beta   90.00
_cell.angle_gamma   90.00
#
_symmetry.space_group_name_H-M   'P 1'
#
loop_
_entity.id
_entity.type
_entity.pdbx_description
1 polymer ?
#
loop_
_entity_poly.entity_id
_entity_poly.type
_entity_poly.pdbx_seq_one_letter_code
_entity_poly.pdbx_strand_id
1 'polypeptide(L)'
;MKRLMKTLRTALALLVATWGLAGCLSGEATEVSQDGFTFAVEVTGDTAVARNYHTGRLNFAKLEEAARAAIETASGCAVRTLVKRGEINTFDATLNCAG
;
A
#
# COMPACT_ATOMS: atom_id res chain seq x y z
N MET A 1 16.87 16.73 45.95
CA MET A 1 15.95 17.25 44.92
C MET A 1 16.63 17.84 43.66
N LYS A 2 17.97 18.00 43.58
CA LYS A 2 18.64 18.62 42.40
C LYS A 2 19.17 17.65 41.33
N ARG A 3 19.23 16.34 41.60
CA ARG A 3 19.78 15.34 40.66
C ARG A 3 18.74 14.72 39.72
N LEU A 4 17.45 14.78 40.08
CA LEU A 4 16.36 14.17 39.30
C LEU A 4 15.94 14.99 38.07
N MET A 5 16.23 16.31 38.05
CA MET A 5 15.89 17.19 36.92
C MET A 5 16.87 17.10 35.75
N LYS A 6 18.07 16.54 35.93
CA LYS A 6 19.10 16.49 34.88
C LYS A 6 18.93 15.30 33.93
N THR A 7 18.33 14.20 34.40
CA THR A 7 18.06 13.00 33.59
C THR A 7 16.82 13.13 32.71
N LEU A 8 15.88 14.02 33.04
CA LEU A 8 14.66 14.19 32.26
C LEU A 8 14.89 14.92 30.93
N ARG A 9 15.90 15.81 30.87
CA ARG A 9 16.20 16.59 29.65
C ARG A 9 16.89 15.78 28.56
N THR A 10 17.62 14.72 28.93
CA THR A 10 18.34 13.87 27.97
C THR A 10 17.44 12.83 27.30
N ALA A 11 16.32 12.48 27.92
CA ALA A 11 15.37 11.52 27.35
C ALA A 11 14.51 12.11 26.22
N LEU A 12 14.26 13.43 26.24
CA LEU A 12 13.38 14.08 25.26
C LEU A 12 14.05 14.26 23.89
N ALA A 13 15.39 14.31 23.82
CA ALA A 13 16.12 14.50 22.57
C ALA A 13 16.17 13.25 21.68
N LEU A 14 15.96 12.05 22.25
CA LEU A 14 16.00 10.78 21.52
C LEU A 14 14.68 10.42 20.83
N LEU A 15 13.57 11.09 21.15
CA LEU A 15 12.26 10.80 20.55
C LEU A 15 11.97 11.54 19.24
N VAL A 16 12.77 12.56 18.89
CA VAL A 16 12.55 13.37 17.68
C VAL A 16 13.28 12.79 16.45
N ALA A 17 14.22 11.85 16.64
CA ALA A 17 15.01 11.29 15.54
C ALA A 17 14.33 10.13 14.79
N THR A 18 13.23 9.57 15.30
CA THR A 18 12.56 8.41 14.68
C THR A 18 11.50 8.77 13.62
N TRP A 19 11.18 10.06 13.47
CA TRP A 19 10.16 10.53 12.51
C TRP A 19 10.76 11.05 11.19
N GLY A 20 12.09 11.01 11.04
CA GLY A 20 12.80 11.51 9.85
C GLY A 20 13.10 10.47 8.77
N LEU A 21 12.69 9.20 8.95
CA LEU A 21 13.02 8.09 8.03
C LEU A 21 11.83 7.57 7.22
N ALA A 22 10.64 8.15 7.36
CA ALA A 22 9.46 7.74 6.58
C ALA A 22 9.45 8.27 5.12
N GLY A 23 10.53 8.92 4.66
CA GLY A 23 10.59 9.58 3.35
C GLY A 23 11.31 8.83 2.23
N CYS A 24 11.85 7.63 2.48
CA CYS A 24 12.65 6.88 1.48
C CYS A 24 12.20 5.43 1.23
N LEU A 25 11.04 5.01 1.74
CA LEU A 25 10.44 3.75 1.31
C LEU A 25 9.55 4.05 0.11
N SER A 26 10.11 3.90 -1.09
CA SER A 26 9.31 3.59 -2.28
C SER A 26 8.37 2.46 -1.86
N GLY A 27 7.06 2.72 -1.78
CA GLY A 27 6.10 1.86 -1.06
C GLY A 27 6.32 0.39 -1.35
N GLU A 28 6.68 -0.40 -0.34
CA GLU A 28 6.95 -1.83 -0.50
C GLU A 28 5.68 -2.48 -1.05
N ALA A 29 5.79 -3.08 -2.24
CA ALA A 29 4.65 -3.76 -2.85
C ALA A 29 4.22 -4.93 -1.95
N THR A 30 2.95 -4.94 -1.56
CA THR A 30 2.35 -6.02 -0.77
C THR A 30 1.83 -7.09 -1.72
N GLU A 31 2.25 -8.33 -1.54
CA GLU A 31 1.71 -9.46 -2.30
C GLU A 31 0.37 -9.91 -1.71
N VAL A 32 -0.68 -9.88 -2.54
CA VAL A 32 -2.02 -10.31 -2.18
C VAL A 32 -2.50 -11.34 -3.19
N SER A 33 -2.91 -12.52 -2.69
CA SER A 33 -3.53 -13.55 -3.52
C SER A 33 -5.05 -13.47 -3.40
N GLN A 34 -5.74 -13.27 -4.52
CA GLN A 34 -7.19 -13.26 -4.63
C GLN A 34 -7.69 -14.07 -5.82
N ASP A 35 -8.68 -14.93 -5.59
CA ASP A 35 -9.33 -15.76 -6.61
C ASP A 35 -8.36 -16.56 -7.52
N GLY A 36 -7.22 -16.98 -6.96
CA GLY A 36 -6.19 -17.72 -7.69
C GLY A 36 -5.20 -16.84 -8.47
N PHE A 37 -5.30 -15.52 -8.35
CA PHE A 37 -4.35 -14.55 -8.91
C PHE A 37 -3.52 -13.91 -7.79
N THR A 38 -2.21 -13.82 -7.99
CA THR A 38 -1.31 -13.10 -7.08
C THR A 38 -1.00 -11.73 -7.65
N PHE A 39 -1.21 -10.69 -6.86
CA PHE A 39 -0.95 -9.29 -7.20
C PHE A 39 0.14 -8.72 -6.30
N ALA A 40 1.12 -8.06 -6.89
CA ALA A 40 1.98 -7.12 -6.18
C ALA A 40 1.28 -5.75 -6.16
N VAL A 41 0.80 -5.33 -5.00
CA VAL A 41 0.02 -4.10 -4.82
C VAL A 41 0.88 -3.03 -4.14
N GLU A 42 1.05 -1.90 -4.83
CA GLU A 42 1.68 -0.70 -4.27
C GLU A 42 0.59 0.31 -3.93
N VAL A 43 0.55 0.79 -2.69
CA VAL A 43 -0.40 1.81 -2.23
C VAL A 43 0.36 3.10 -1.95
N THR A 44 -0.10 4.22 -2.49
CA THR A 44 0.51 5.55 -2.30
C THR A 44 -0.58 6.58 -2.11
N GLY A 45 -0.81 6.96 -0.84
CA GLY A 45 -1.86 7.90 -0.47
C GLY A 45 -3.25 7.40 -0.87
N ASP A 46 -3.91 8.14 -1.76
CA ASP A 46 -5.24 7.85 -2.31
C ASP A 46 -5.19 7.08 -3.64
N THR A 47 -4.03 6.51 -4.00
CA THR A 47 -3.86 5.72 -5.21
C THR A 47 -3.25 4.35 -4.92
N ALA A 48 -3.51 3.38 -5.79
CA ALA A 48 -2.88 2.08 -5.73
C ALA A 48 -2.61 1.51 -7.13
N VAL A 49 -1.59 0.67 -7.24
CA VAL A 49 -1.23 -0.06 -8.45
C VAL A 49 -1.14 -1.54 -8.12
N ALA A 50 -1.97 -2.37 -8.76
CA ALA A 50 -1.90 -3.82 -8.63
C ALA A 50 -1.31 -4.44 -9.90
N ARG A 51 -0.20 -5.17 -9.76
CA ARG A 51 0.48 -5.87 -10.86
C ARG A 51 0.33 -7.37 -10.69
N ASN A 52 -0.23 -8.04 -11.69
CA ASN A 52 -0.29 -9.50 -11.76
C ASN A 52 0.62 -10.01 -12.89
N TYR A 53 1.40 -11.05 -12.61
CA TYR A 53 2.32 -11.65 -13.57
C TYR A 53 1.82 -12.98 -14.14
N HIS A 54 0.52 -13.27 -14.00
CA HIS A 54 -0.06 -14.50 -14.51
C HIS A 54 0.02 -14.55 -16.05
N THR A 55 0.41 -15.70 -16.58
CA THR A 55 0.52 -15.96 -18.02
C THR A 55 -0.57 -16.94 -18.46
N GLY A 56 -1.15 -16.73 -19.65
CA GLY A 56 -2.18 -17.61 -20.21
C GLY A 56 -3.49 -16.89 -20.58
N ARG A 57 -4.51 -17.67 -20.97
CA ARG A 57 -5.84 -17.14 -21.29
C ARG A 57 -6.54 -16.70 -19.99
N LEU A 58 -6.76 -15.41 -19.84
CA LEU A 58 -7.40 -14.82 -18.69
C LEU A 58 -8.85 -14.48 -18.97
N ASN A 59 -9.71 -14.69 -17.97
CA ASN A 59 -11.02 -14.06 -17.95
C ASN A 59 -10.82 -12.66 -17.34
N PHE A 60 -10.86 -11.63 -18.19
CA PHE A 60 -10.58 -10.25 -17.76
C PHE A 60 -11.53 -9.75 -16.68
N ALA A 61 -12.82 -10.12 -16.72
CA ALA A 61 -13.78 -9.71 -15.71
C ALA A 61 -13.38 -10.25 -14.32
N LYS A 62 -12.97 -11.52 -14.24
CA LYS A 62 -12.47 -12.12 -13.00
C LYS A 62 -11.17 -11.51 -12.53
N LEU A 63 -10.26 -11.21 -13.47
CA LEU A 63 -8.99 -10.59 -13.14
C LEU A 63 -9.18 -9.18 -12.56
N GLU A 64 -10.11 -8.40 -13.13
CA GLU A 64 -10.44 -7.06 -12.66
C GLU A 64 -11.10 -7.09 -11.27
N GLU A 65 -12.03 -8.01 -11.04
CA GLU A 65 -12.66 -8.23 -9.74
C GLU A 65 -11.62 -8.62 -8.67
N ALA A 66 -10.73 -9.57 -8.99
CA ALA A 66 -9.65 -9.99 -8.11
C ALA A 66 -8.66 -8.85 -7.83
N ALA A 67 -8.35 -8.02 -8.84
CA ALA A 67 -7.48 -6.85 -8.68
C ALA A 67 -8.11 -5.83 -7.73
N ARG A 68 -9.42 -5.55 -7.86
CA ARG A 68 -10.15 -4.70 -6.92
C ARG A 68 -10.04 -5.21 -5.50
N ALA A 69 -10.39 -6.48 -5.27
CA ALA A 69 -10.34 -7.10 -3.95
C ALA A 69 -8.92 -7.08 -3.36
N ALA A 70 -7.90 -7.32 -4.18
CA ALA A 70 -6.51 -7.27 -3.75
C ALA A 70 -6.10 -5.85 -3.31
N ILE A 71 -6.52 -4.82 -4.05
CA ILE A 71 -6.25 -3.42 -3.69
C ILE A 71 -6.98 -3.01 -2.41
N GLU A 72 -8.25 -3.37 -2.26
CA GLU A 72 -9.01 -3.08 -1.03
C GLU A 72 -8.41 -3.80 0.18
N THR A 73 -7.94 -5.03 -0.01
CA THR A 73 -7.25 -5.81 1.04
C THR A 73 -5.92 -5.17 1.43
N ALA A 74 -5.10 -4.75 0.46
CA ALA A 74 -3.78 -4.15 0.72
C ALA A 74 -3.88 -2.75 1.34
N SER A 75 -4.84 -1.95 0.87
CA SER A 75 -4.98 -0.54 1.30
C SER A 75 -5.86 -0.35 2.54
N GLY A 76 -6.78 -1.28 2.83
CA GLY A 76 -7.83 -1.07 3.82
C GLY A 76 -8.88 -0.03 3.41
N CYS A 77 -8.84 0.46 2.17
CA CYS A 77 -9.72 1.48 1.64
C CYS A 77 -10.60 0.92 0.51
N ALA A 78 -11.75 1.55 0.25
CA ALA A 78 -12.61 1.16 -0.87
C ALA A 78 -12.03 1.68 -2.20
N VAL A 79 -12.10 0.88 -3.26
CA VAL A 79 -11.67 1.30 -4.61
C VAL A 79 -12.75 2.17 -5.25
N ARG A 80 -12.38 3.42 -5.59
CA ARG A 80 -13.26 4.38 -6.28
C ARG A 80 -13.21 4.21 -7.79
N THR A 81 -12.01 4.16 -8.37
CA THR A 81 -11.80 3.92 -9.81
C THR A 81 -10.80 2.80 -9.98
N LEU A 82 -10.95 2.02 -11.05
CA LEU A 82 -10.01 0.97 -11.42
C LEU A 82 -9.86 1.00 -12.94
N VAL A 83 -8.61 1.09 -13.42
CA VAL A 83 -8.31 1.19 -14.85
C VAL A 83 -7.18 0.21 -15.17
N LYS A 84 -7.42 -0.66 -16.16
CA LYS A 84 -6.38 -1.57 -16.65
C LYS A 84 -5.41 -0.82 -17.58
N ARG A 85 -4.11 -1.02 -17.38
CA ARG A 85 -3.06 -0.51 -18.28
C ARG A 85 -2.97 -1.38 -19.54
N GLY A 86 -3.69 -1.01 -20.59
CA GLY A 86 -3.56 -1.61 -21.93
C GLY A 86 -3.58 -3.14 -21.91
N GLU A 87 -2.55 -3.76 -22.49
CA GLU A 87 -2.43 -5.21 -22.61
C GLU A 87 -1.82 -5.90 -21.37
N ILE A 88 -1.12 -5.17 -20.50
CA ILE A 88 -0.52 -5.74 -19.30
C ILE A 88 -1.55 -5.97 -18.18
N ASN A 89 -1.31 -6.97 -17.33
CA ASN A 89 -2.17 -7.30 -16.19
C ASN A 89 -1.86 -6.38 -15.00
N THR A 90 -1.89 -5.06 -15.25
CA THR A 90 -1.66 -4.02 -14.25
C THR A 90 -2.88 -3.12 -14.17
N PHE A 91 -3.28 -2.77 -12.96
CA PHE A 91 -4.46 -1.96 -12.68
C PHE A 91 -4.08 -0.76 -11.82
N ASP A 92 -4.45 0.42 -12.28
CA ASP A 92 -4.36 1.66 -11.51
C ASP A 92 -5.69 1.94 -10.84
N ALA A 93 -5.64 2.30 -9.56
CA ALA A 93 -6.81 2.64 -8.78
C ALA A 93 -6.69 3.97 -8.06
N THR A 94 -7.84 4.62 -7.87
CA THR A 94 -8.01 5.64 -6.83
C THR A 94 -8.80 5.04 -5.68
N LEU A 95 -8.48 5.46 -4.46
CA LEU A 95 -9.00 4.94 -3.21
C LEU A 95 -9.86 5.99 -2.52
N ASN A 96 -10.86 5.51 -1.78
CA ASN A 96 -11.60 6.30 -0.82
C ASN A 96 -11.24 5.79 0.58
N CYS A 97 -10.17 6.36 1.15
CA CYS A 97 -9.78 6.11 2.53
C CYS A 97 -10.56 7.08 3.43
N ALA A 98 -11.27 6.56 4.43
CA ALA A 98 -11.86 7.41 5.45
C ALA A 98 -10.72 8.14 6.18
N GLY A 99 -10.67 9.47 6.04
CA GLY A 99 -9.68 10.32 6.72
C GLY A 99 -9.92 10.42 8.21
#